data_AF-A0A382NYA5-F1
#
_entry.id   AF-A0A382NYA5-F1
#
_cell.length_a   1.000
_cell.length_b   1.000
_cell.length_c   1.000
_cell.angle_alpha   90.00
_cell.angle_beta   90.00
_cell.angle_gamma   90.00
#
_symmetry.space_group_name_H-M   'P 1'
#
loop_
_entity.id
_entity.type
_entity.pdbx_description
1 polymer ?
#
loop_
_entity_poly.entity_id
_entity_poly.type
_entity_poly.pdbx_seq_one_letter_code
_entity_poly.pdbx_strand_id
1 'polypeptide(L)'
;MLKFLGPLGALGLLTLVVFVSVLNDFQKVSINLGFVTFYRVPITVLAVVGFVLGMLLMILVGVESDLKIRSILRERFRDESREEDESGKKKSGELH
;
A
#
# COMPACT_ATOMS: atom_id res chain seq x y z
N MET A 1 -4.89 -4.53 -25.05
CA MET A 1 -4.80 -3.05 -24.89
C MET A 1 -4.20 -2.61 -23.55
N LEU A 2 -4.50 -3.23 -22.39
CA LEU A 2 -3.92 -2.81 -21.10
C LEU A 2 -2.37 -2.90 -20.98
N LYS A 3 -1.70 -3.75 -21.77
CA LYS A 3 -0.23 -3.93 -21.70
C LYS A 3 0.57 -2.67 -22.06
N PHE A 4 -0.01 -1.78 -22.88
CA PHE A 4 0.62 -0.52 -23.26
C PHE A 4 0.25 0.64 -22.34
N LEU A 5 -0.79 0.49 -21.52
CA LEU A 5 -1.26 1.55 -20.63
C LEU A 5 -0.25 1.87 -19.51
N GLY A 6 0.44 0.84 -19.01
CA GLY A 6 1.52 0.97 -18.04
C GLY A 6 2.70 1.82 -18.56
N PRO A 7 3.39 1.41 -19.63
CA PRO A 7 4.52 2.18 -20.15
C PRO A 7 4.11 3.56 -20.68
N LEU A 8 2.92 3.70 -21.26
CA LEU A 8 2.42 5.00 -21.73
C LEU A 8 2.14 5.96 -20.56
N GLY A 9 1.58 5.44 -19.46
CA GLY A 9 1.39 6.21 -18.22
C GLY A 9 2.71 6.63 -17.58
N ALA A 10 3.70 5.73 -17.56
CA ALA A 10 5.05 6.05 -17.08
C ALA A 10 5.72 7.13 -17.93
N LEU A 11 5.57 7.06 -19.26
CA LEU A 11 6.11 8.08 -20.18
C LEU A 11 5.42 9.43 -19.99
N GLY A 12 4.09 9.44 -19.82
CA GLY A 12 3.32 10.64 -19.55
C GLY A 12 3.73 11.30 -18.23
N LEU A 13 3.89 10.50 -17.17
CA LEU A 13 4.37 10.97 -15.87
C LEU A 13 5.78 11.54 -15.99
N LEU A 14 6.71 10.85 -16.66
CA LEU A 14 8.07 11.33 -16.88
C LEU A 14 8.07 12.69 -17.60
N THR A 15 7.28 12.81 -18.67
CA THR A 15 7.15 14.04 -19.46
C THR A 15 6.63 15.19 -18.59
N LEU A 16 5.61 14.93 -17.77
CA LEU A 16 5.05 15.91 -16.83
C LEU A 16 6.10 16.35 -15.80
N VAL A 17 6.86 15.42 -15.23
CA VAL A 17 7.92 15.73 -14.25
C VAL A 17 8.98 16.64 -14.87
N VAL A 18 9.44 16.32 -16.08
CA VAL A 18 10.44 17.14 -16.80
C VAL A 18 9.86 18.52 -17.09
N PHE A 19 8.64 18.60 -17.61
CA PHE A 19 7.98 19.86 -17.95
C PHE A 19 7.83 20.77 -16.73
N VAL A 20 7.33 20.25 -15.61
CA VAL A 20 7.20 21.00 -14.35
C VAL A 20 8.58 21.39 -13.81
N SER A 21 9.60 20.54 -13.94
CA SER A 21 10.97 20.86 -13.48
C SER A 21 11.56 22.06 -14.24
N VAL A 22 11.33 22.13 -15.56
CA VAL A 22 11.77 23.25 -16.41
C VAL A 22 11.02 24.53 -16.02
N LEU A 23 9.70 24.46 -15.79
CA LEU A 23 8.90 25.61 -15.38
C LEU A 23 9.28 26.16 -14.00
N ASN A 24 9.77 25.30 -13.10
CA ASN A 24 10.20 25.68 -11.75
C ASN A 24 11.69 26.08 -11.70
N ASP A 25 12.27 26.48 -12.83
CA ASP A 25 13.66 26.94 -13.00
C ASP A 25 14.72 25.99 -12.40
N PHE A 26 14.39 24.69 -12.37
CA PHE A 26 15.15 23.68 -11.65
C PHE A 26 15.54 24.14 -10.24
N GLN A 27 14.60 24.62 -9.43
CA GLN A 27 14.82 24.83 -8.00
C GLN A 27 15.40 23.54 -7.40
N LYS A 28 16.67 23.65 -7.00
CA LYS A 28 17.56 22.54 -6.61
C LYS A 28 17.79 22.64 -5.11
N VAL A 29 17.51 21.56 -4.41
CA VAL A 29 17.72 21.45 -2.96
C VAL A 29 18.78 20.39 -2.68
N SER A 30 19.60 20.64 -1.66
CA SER A 30 20.50 19.63 -1.11
C SER A 30 19.76 18.85 -0.05
N ILE A 31 19.64 17.54 -0.24
CA ILE A 31 18.92 16.64 0.66
C ILE A 31 19.96 15.85 1.45
N ASN A 32 19.91 15.95 2.78
CA ASN A 32 20.71 15.11 3.66
C ASN A 32 19.77 14.08 4.32
N LEU A 33 19.94 12.80 3.97
CA LEU A 33 19.16 11.69 4.55
C LEU A 33 19.80 11.11 5.83
N GLY A 34 20.80 11.77 6.40
CA GLY A 34 21.53 11.34 7.58
C GLY A 34 22.71 10.40 7.29
N PHE A 35 22.58 9.55 6.27
CA PHE A 35 23.65 8.63 5.81
C PHE A 35 24.16 8.94 4.39
N VAL A 36 23.37 9.64 3.57
CA VAL A 36 23.73 10.04 2.20
C VAL A 36 23.23 11.46 1.95
N THR A 37 24.05 12.28 1.31
CA THR A 37 23.68 13.63 0.87
C THR A 37 23.56 13.68 -0.64
N PHE A 38 22.37 14.04 -1.13
CA PHE A 38 22.13 14.32 -2.54
C PHE A 38 22.17 15.81 -2.79
N TYR A 39 23.12 16.24 -3.60
CA TYR A 39 23.28 17.65 -3.97
C TYR A 39 22.49 17.97 -5.22
N ARG A 40 21.91 19.17 -5.25
CA ARG A 40 21.23 19.73 -6.43
C ARG A 40 20.10 18.85 -6.97
N VAL A 41 19.24 18.34 -6.09
CA VAL A 41 18.08 17.55 -6.49
C VAL A 41 16.93 18.50 -6.84
N PRO A 42 16.31 18.40 -8.03
CA PRO A 42 15.12 19.17 -8.36
C PRO A 42 13.97 18.85 -7.38
N ILE A 43 13.33 19.87 -6.80
CA ILE A 43 12.23 19.69 -5.84
C ILE A 43 11.09 18.86 -6.42
N THR A 44 10.81 19.03 -7.70
CA THR A 44 9.80 18.29 -8.47
C THR A 44 10.05 16.79 -8.47
N VAL A 45 11.31 16.38 -8.64
CA VAL A 45 11.70 14.96 -8.58
C VAL A 45 11.46 14.41 -7.18
N LEU A 46 11.85 15.16 -6.14
CA LEU A 46 11.61 14.77 -4.75
C LEU A 46 10.12 14.61 -4.44
N ALA A 47 9.29 15.56 -4.89
CA ALA A 47 7.85 15.53 -4.68
C ALA A 47 7.20 14.30 -5.34
N VAL A 48 7.58 13.98 -6.58
CA VAL A 48 7.02 12.83 -7.31
C VAL A 48 7.49 11.51 -6.71
N VAL A 49 8.78 11.38 -6.40
CA VAL A 49 9.32 10.18 -5.75
C VAL A 49 8.68 9.97 -4.38
N GLY A 50 8.54 11.03 -3.59
CA GLY A 50 7.86 10.99 -2.29
C GLY A 50 6.39 10.59 -2.41
N PHE A 51 5.67 11.12 -3.40
CA PHE A 51 4.28 10.75 -3.67
C PHE A 51 4.12 9.28 -4.06
N VAL A 52 4.95 8.80 -4.99
CA VAL A 52 4.94 7.39 -5.44
C VAL A 52 5.30 6.45 -4.27
N LEU A 53 6.36 6.76 -3.52
CA LEU A 53 6.73 6.00 -2.34
C LEU A 53 5.61 6.01 -1.29
N GLY A 54 4.96 7.14 -1.05
CA GLY A 54 3.83 7.24 -0.14
C GLY A 54 2.68 6.32 -0.53
N MET A 55 2.33 6.25 -1.81
CA MET A 55 1.32 5.31 -2.30
C MET A 55 1.75 3.85 -2.12
N LEU A 56 3.00 3.52 -2.43
CA LEU A 56 3.53 2.17 -2.23
C LEU A 56 3.53 1.76 -0.75
N LEU A 57 3.90 2.67 0.15
CA LEU A 57 3.84 2.46 1.59
C LEU A 57 2.41 2.22 2.06
N MET A 58 1.44 3.00 1.57
CA MET A 58 0.02 2.78 1.87
C MET A 58 -0.43 1.38 1.47
N ILE A 59 -0.03 0.90 0.29
CA ILE A 59 -0.35 -0.45 -0.17
C ILE A 59 0.31 -1.48 0.75
N LEU A 60 1.59 -1.31 1.06
CA LEU A 60 2.36 -2.27 1.85
C LEU A 60 1.80 -2.41 3.28
N VAL A 61 1.53 -1.27 3.93
CA VAL A 61 0.92 -1.21 5.27
C VAL A 61 -0.51 -1.74 5.24
N GLY A 62 -1.30 -1.36 4.23
CA GLY A 62 -2.68 -1.81 4.08
C GLY A 62 -2.78 -3.33 3.90
N VAL A 63 -1.88 -3.95 3.12
CA VAL A 63 -1.85 -5.40 2.91
C VAL A 63 -1.55 -6.15 4.20
N GLU A 64 -0.60 -5.68 5.00
CA GLU A 64 -0.28 -6.33 6.29
C GLU A 64 -1.47 -6.25 7.27
N SER A 65 -2.11 -5.08 7.36
CA SER A 65 -3.32 -4.91 8.18
C SER A 65 -4.49 -5.77 7.70
N ASP A 66 -4.73 -5.82 6.39
CA ASP A 66 -5.85 -6.58 5.82
C ASP A 66 -5.68 -8.08 6.02
N LEU A 67 -4.46 -8.62 5.85
CA LEU A 67 -4.15 -10.02 6.11
C LEU A 67 -4.37 -10.41 7.58
N LYS A 68 -3.96 -9.55 8.52
CA LYS A 68 -4.13 -9.79 9.96
C LYS A 68 -5.59 -9.74 10.40
N ILE A 69 -6.39 -8.83 9.83
CA ILE A 69 -7.83 -8.77 10.09
C ILE A 69 -8.51 -10.05 9.59
N ARG A 70 -8.14 -10.51 8.39
CA ARG A 70 -8.74 -11.69 7.77
C ARG A 70 -8.45 -12.98 8.54
N SER A 71 -7.27 -13.11 9.15
CA SER A 71 -6.95 -14.24 10.01
C SER A 71 -7.77 -14.21 11.31
N ILE A 72 -7.89 -13.05 11.96
CA ILE A 72 -8.66 -12.89 13.20
C ILE A 72 -10.14 -13.18 12.97
N LEU A 73 -10.72 -12.70 11.86
CA LEU A 73 -12.12 -12.97 11.53
C LEU A 73 -12.36 -14.47 11.28
N ARG A 74 -11.45 -15.14 10.55
CA ARG A 74 -11.53 -16.58 10.28
C ARG A 74 -11.40 -17.43 11.55
N GLU A 75 -10.61 -16.98 12.51
CA GLU A 75 -10.45 -17.66 13.79
C GLU A 75 -11.74 -17.58 14.61
N ARG A 76 -12.39 -16.40 14.69
CA ARG A 76 -13.69 -16.23 15.35
C ARG A 76 -14.80 -17.09 14.75
N PHE A 77 -14.90 -17.17 13.42
CA PHE A 77 -15.89 -18.03 12.77
C PHE A 77 -15.69 -19.52 13.10
N ARG A 78 -14.45 -19.97 13.30
CA ARG A 78 -14.18 -21.37 13.69
C ARG A 78 -14.56 -21.66 15.13
N ASP A 79 -14.44 -20.68 16.01
CA ASP A 79 -14.84 -20.84 17.41
C ASP A 79 -16.37 -20.85 17.55
N GLU A 80 -17.08 -19.96 16.83
CA GLU A 80 -18.55 -19.91 16.84
C GLU A 80 -19.19 -21.16 16.24
N SER A 81 -18.64 -21.71 15.14
CA SER A 81 -19.13 -22.98 14.57
C SER A 81 -18.90 -24.18 15.50
N ARG A 82 -17.85 -24.17 16.33
CA ARG A 82 -17.60 -25.27 17.28
C ARG A 82 -18.53 -25.21 18.49
N GLU A 83 -18.89 -24.01 18.95
CA GLU A 83 -19.87 -23.85 20.03
C GLU A 83 -21.29 -24.27 19.61
N GLU A 84 -21.68 -24.01 18.36
CA GLU A 84 -22.96 -24.47 17.80
C GLU A 84 -23.03 -26.01 17.69
N ASP A 85 -21.97 -26.66 17.23
CA ASP A 85 -21.88 -28.12 17.11
C ASP A 85 -21.93 -28.81 18.48
N GLU A 86 -21.24 -28.27 19.49
CA GLU A 86 -21.25 -28.82 20.86
C GLU A 86 -22.60 -28.60 21.59
N SER A 87 -23.25 -27.45 21.35
CA SER A 87 -24.59 -27.16 21.87
C SER A 87 -25.67 -28.04 21.24
N GLY A 88 -25.58 -28.31 19.93
CA GLY A 88 -26.45 -29.25 19.24
C GLY A 88 -26.31 -30.69 19.75
N LYS A 89 -25.08 -31.10 20.08
CA LYS A 89 -24.80 -32.44 20.62
C LYS A 89 -25.32 -32.62 22.06
N LYS A 90 -25.27 -31.58 22.89
CA LYS A 90 -25.87 -31.60 24.25
C LYS A 90 -27.39 -31.74 24.20
N LYS A 91 -28.07 -30.99 23.33
CA LYS A 91 -29.54 -31.09 23.17
C LYS A 91 -30.00 -32.46 22.66
N SER A 92 -29.20 -33.12 21.81
CA SER A 92 -29.53 -34.47 21.33
C SER A 92 -29.26 -35.58 22.35
N GLY A 93 -28.39 -35.33 23.35
CA GLY A 93 -28.08 -36.28 24.42
C GLY A 93 -29.09 -36.27 25.58
N GLU A 94 -29.83 -35.18 25.78
CA GLU A 94 -30.89 -35.09 26.81
C GLU A 94 -32.25 -35.66 26.35
N LEU A 95 -32.38 -36.02 25.07
CA LEU A 95 -33.60 -36.59 24.47
C LEU A 95 -33.61 -38.13 24.47
N HIS A 96 -32.62 -38.79 25.06
CA HIS A 96 -32.49 -40.24 25.16
C HIS A 96 -32.38 -40.71 26.61
#